data_AF-A0A0R1X024-F1
#
_entry.id   AF-A0A0R1X024-F1
#
_cell.length_a   1.000
_cell.length_b   1.000
_cell.length_c   1.000
_cell.angle_alpha   90.00
_cell.angle_beta   90.00
_cell.angle_gamma   90.00
#
_symmetry.space_group_name_H-M   'P 1'
#
loop_
_entity.id
_entity.type
_entity.pdbx_description
1 polymer ?
#
loop_
_entity_poly.entity_id
_entity_poly.type
_entity_poly.pdbx_seq_one_letter_code
_entity_poly.pdbx_strand_id
1 'polypeptide(L)' 'MTATLQDAALTAAQRPEPTPGTWQDSEPPTFLPGQTATRLDYFFVNDRVQVQSYAVDTTLAPTGQYASDHFPVTVTVMAR' A
#
# COMPACT_ATOMS: atom_id res chain seq x y z
N MET A 1 -2.45 -29.65 0.78
CA MET A 1 -1.68 -28.76 1.69
C MET A 1 -2.24 -27.36 1.53
N THR A 2 -2.75 -26.75 2.60
CA THR A 2 -3.23 -25.37 2.59
C THR A 2 -2.01 -24.44 2.52
N ALA A 3 -1.91 -23.60 1.51
CA ALA A 3 -0.85 -22.60 1.46
C ALA A 3 -1.21 -21.49 2.46
N THR A 4 -0.39 -21.30 3.50
CA THR A 4 -0.52 -20.15 4.40
C THR A 4 -0.16 -18.90 3.61
N LEU A 5 -1.14 -18.01 3.42
CA LEU A 5 -0.90 -16.71 2.82
C LEU A 5 -0.40 -15.73 3.87
N GLN A 6 0.52 -14.87 3.49
CA GLN A 6 1.16 -13.86 4.34
C GLN A 6 0.93 -12.48 3.77
N ASP A 7 0.75 -11.50 4.65
CA ASP A 7 0.58 -10.11 4.26
C ASP A 7 1.86 -9.55 3.65
N ALA A 8 1.79 -9.15 2.38
CA ALA A 8 2.92 -8.62 1.63
C ALA A 8 3.58 -7.40 2.30
N ALA A 9 2.79 -6.54 2.97
CA ALA A 9 3.33 -5.38 3.67
C ALA A 9 4.17 -5.78 4.89
N LEU A 10 3.82 -6.88 5.56
CA LEU A 10 4.55 -7.40 6.72
C LEU A 10 5.79 -8.20 6.33
N THR A 11 5.82 -8.75 5.12
CA THR A 11 6.94 -9.58 4.63
C THR A 11 7.89 -8.83 3.69
N ALA A 12 7.58 -7.60 3.30
CA ALA A 12 8.40 -6.82 2.38
C ALA A 12 9.79 -6.53 2.96
N ALA A 13 10.84 -6.78 2.18
CA ALA A 13 12.21 -6.43 2.58
C ALA A 13 12.43 -4.91 2.69
N GLN A 14 11.69 -4.12 1.90
CA GLN A 14 11.75 -2.67 1.88
C GLN A 14 10.35 -2.08 1.98
N ARG A 15 10.11 -1.23 2.97
CA ARG A 15 8.90 -0.42 3.08
C ARG A 15 9.19 0.91 3.78
N PRO A 16 8.51 2.00 3.42
CA PRO A 16 8.55 3.24 4.20
C PRO A 16 8.02 2.99 5.62
N GLU A 17 8.63 3.64 6.61
CA GLU A 17 8.19 3.60 8.02
C GLU A 17 7.88 5.02 8.52
N PRO A 18 6.67 5.28 9.05
CA PRO A 18 5.51 4.37 9.04
C PRO A 18 4.99 4.17 7.62
N THR A 19 4.54 2.95 7.29
CA THR A 19 3.84 2.71 6.02
C THR A 19 2.51 3.48 6.04
N PRO A 20 2.24 4.38 5.08
CA PRO A 20 0.97 5.08 5.02
C PRO A 20 -0.21 4.09 4.92
N GLY A 21 -1.37 4.47 5.46
CA GLY A 21 -2.62 3.79 5.13
C GLY A 21 -2.95 3.94 3.65
N THR A 22 -3.81 3.09 3.13
CA THR A 22 -4.16 3.05 1.69
C THR A 22 -5.43 3.83 1.38
N TRP A 23 -6.09 4.40 2.39
CA TRP A 23 -7.32 5.15 2.24
C TRP A 23 -7.39 6.31 3.23
N GLN A 24 -7.97 7.43 2.81
CA GLN A 24 -8.34 8.56 3.66
C GLN A 24 -9.73 9.07 3.28
N ASP A 25 -10.55 9.34 4.31
CA ASP A 25 -11.85 10.01 4.14
C ASP A 25 -11.64 11.47 3.71
N SER A 26 -11.80 11.76 2.41
CA SER A 26 -11.62 13.10 1.85
C SER A 26 -12.54 13.33 0.64
N GLU A 27 -13.16 14.51 0.57
CA GLU A 27 -14.03 14.93 -0.54
C GLU A 27 -13.71 16.37 -0.96
N PRO A 28 -13.24 16.62 -2.21
CA PRO A 28 -12.88 15.62 -3.20
C PRO A 28 -11.67 14.78 -2.74
N PRO A 29 -11.41 13.62 -3.37
CA PRO A 29 -10.29 12.77 -2.99
C PRO A 29 -8.96 13.52 -3.05
N THR A 30 -8.36 13.77 -1.90
CA THR A 30 -7.10 14.50 -1.75
C THR A 30 -6.28 13.87 -0.63
N PHE A 31 -4.96 13.80 -0.80
CA PHE A 31 -4.11 13.43 0.33
C PHE A 31 -4.04 14.62 1.30
N LEU A 32 -4.44 14.39 2.54
CA LEU A 32 -4.47 15.40 3.60
C LEU A 32 -3.37 15.07 4.63
N PRO A 33 -2.19 15.73 4.55
CA PRO A 33 -1.12 15.51 5.52
C PRO A 33 -1.61 15.77 6.94
N GLY A 34 -1.36 14.83 7.85
CA GLY A 34 -1.78 14.90 9.25
C GLY A 34 -3.15 14.29 9.55
N GLN A 35 -3.93 13.90 8.53
CA GLN A 35 -5.10 13.04 8.73
C GLN A 35 -4.69 11.56 8.78
N THR A 36 -5.31 10.80 9.67
CA THR A 36 -5.06 9.36 9.76
C THR A 36 -5.51 8.67 8.48
N ALA A 37 -4.55 8.04 7.78
CA ALA A 37 -4.86 7.10 6.71
C ALA A 37 -5.08 5.71 7.30
N THR A 38 -6.13 5.03 6.84
CA THR A 38 -6.43 3.64 7.23
C THR A 38 -5.96 2.70 6.15
N ARG A 39 -5.38 1.57 6.55
CA ARG A 39 -5.03 0.51 5.60
C ARG A 39 -6.24 -0.39 5.38
N LEU A 40 -6.82 -0.30 4.20
CA LEU A 40 -7.98 -1.10 3.79
C LEU A 40 -7.65 -2.07 2.64
N ASP A 41 -6.56 -1.79 1.92
CA ASP A 41 -6.11 -2.59 0.78
C ASP A 41 -5.00 -3.55 1.24
N TYR A 42 -5.27 -4.84 1.09
CA TYR A 42 -4.38 -5.91 1.53
C TYR A 42 -3.98 -6.81 0.36
N PHE A 43 -2.71 -7.19 0.35
CA PHE A 43 -2.14 -8.11 -0.64
C PHE A 43 -1.55 -9.29 0.12
N PHE A 44 -2.05 -10.49 -0.15
CA PHE A 44 -1.58 -11.71 0.49
C PHE A 44 -0.84 -12.60 -0.50
N VAL A 45 0.37 -13.02 -0.15
CA VAL A 45 1.24 -13.86 -0.99
C VAL A 45 1.56 -15.18 -0.31
N ASN A 46 1.87 -16.21 -1.08
CA ASN A 46 2.35 -17.48 -0.52
C ASN A 46 3.88 -17.46 -0.32
N ASP A 47 4.39 -18.53 0.30
CA ASP A 47 5.80 -18.73 0.65
C ASP A 47 6.79 -18.84 -0.54
N ARG A 48 6.27 -18.94 -1.77
CA ARG A 48 7.09 -18.98 -2.99
C ARG A 48 7.36 -17.59 -3.56
N VAL A 49 6.63 -16.57 -3.11
CA VAL A 49 6.78 -15.19 -3.59
C VAL A 49 7.59 -14.39 -2.59
N GLN A 50 8.75 -13.88 -3.01
CA GLN A 50 9.53 -12.96 -2.18
C GLN A 50 9.11 -11.52 -2.48
N VAL A 51 8.59 -10.83 -1.47
CA VAL A 51 8.22 -9.42 -1.59
C VAL A 51 9.46 -8.55 -1.38
N GLN A 52 9.93 -7.92 -2.44
CA GLN A 52 11.09 -7.03 -2.41
C GLN A 52 10.73 -5.68 -1.80
N SER A 53 9.64 -5.07 -2.26
CA SER A 53 9.19 -3.76 -1.77
C SER A 53 7.68 -3.64 -1.68
N TYR A 54 7.22 -2.85 -0.72
CA TYR A 54 5.82 -2.44 -0.57
C TYR A 54 5.77 -0.92 -0.36
N ALA A 55 5.04 -0.21 -1.21
CA ALA A 55 4.90 1.25 -1.13
C ALA A 55 3.45 1.67 -1.35
N VAL A 56 3.03 2.69 -0.60
CA VAL A 56 1.78 3.40 -0.82
C VAL A 56 2.12 4.78 -1.36
N ASP A 57 1.60 5.10 -2.55
CA ASP A 57 1.86 6.38 -3.20
C ASP A 57 0.90 7.44 -2.67
N THR A 58 1.43 8.31 -1.81
CA THR A 58 0.73 9.48 -1.26
C THR A 58 1.24 10.79 -1.87
N THR A 59 1.96 10.73 -2.99
CA THR A 59 2.43 11.89 -3.74
C THR A 59 1.26 12.65 -4.36
N LEU A 60 0.98 13.85 -3.85
CA LEU A 60 -0.12 14.69 -4.34
C LEU A 60 -0.08 14.81 -5.87
N ALA A 61 -1.19 14.46 -6.52
CA ALA A 61 -1.32 14.61 -7.96
C ALA A 61 -1.14 16.09 -8.37
N PRO A 62 -0.67 16.37 -9.60
CA PRO A 62 -0.49 17.76 -10.07
C PRO A 62 -1.75 18.62 -10.01
N THR A 63 -2.92 17.98 -10.08
CA THR A 63 -4.25 18.61 -9.98
C THR A 63 -4.65 18.93 -8.53
N GLY A 64 -3.87 18.52 -7.55
CA GLY A 64 -4.22 18.59 -6.13
C GLY A 64 -5.26 17.55 -5.69
N GLN A 65 -5.71 16.66 -6.59
CA GLN A 65 -6.75 15.66 -6.36
C GLN A 65 -6.34 14.29 -6.90
N TYR A 66 -6.63 13.24 -6.14
CA TYR A 66 -6.52 11.86 -6.61
C TYR A 66 -7.76 11.45 -7.39
N ALA A 67 -7.60 10.39 -8.19
CA ALA A 67 -8.71 9.76 -8.90
C ALA A 67 -9.65 8.97 -7.95
N SER A 68 -9.20 8.66 -6.73
CA SER A 68 -9.93 7.89 -5.70
C SER A 68 -9.45 8.30 -4.32
N ASP A 69 -10.30 8.10 -3.32
CA ASP A 69 -10.03 8.14 -1.89
C ASP A 69 -9.07 7.02 -1.42
N HIS A 70 -8.81 6.02 -2.27
CA HIS A 70 -7.75 5.04 -2.12
C HIS A 70 -6.46 5.45 -2.83
N PHE A 71 -5.32 5.30 -2.15
CA PHE A 71 -3.99 5.53 -2.68
C PHE A 71 -3.45 4.32 -3.43
N PRO A 72 -2.70 4.51 -4.53
CA PRO A 72 -2.05 3.41 -5.22
C PRO A 72 -1.09 2.64 -4.32
N VAL A 73 -1.14 1.31 -4.41
CA VAL A 73 -0.19 0.41 -3.73
C VAL A 73 0.68 -0.28 -4.79
N THR A 74 2.00 -0.16 -4.66
CA THR A 74 2.95 -0.87 -5.52
C THR A 74 3.67 -1.94 -4.71
N VAL A 75 3.57 -3.18 -5.19
CA VAL A 75 4.27 -4.34 -4.62
C VAL A 75 5.24 -4.89 -5.65
N THR A 76 6.53 -4.87 -5.35
CA THR A 76 7.56 -5.49 -6.21
C THR A 76 7.88 -6.86 -5.65
N VAL A 77 7.85 -7.87 -6.51
CA VAL A 77 8.17 -9.25 -6.17
C VAL A 77 9.37 -9.74 -6.96
N MET A 78 10.11 -10.68 -6.40
CA MET A 78 11.10 -11.46 -7.15
C MET A 78 10.57 -12.86 -7.40
N ALA A 79 10.75 -13.34 -8.63
CA ALA A 79 10.63 -14.76 -8.92
C ALA A 79 11.83 -15.47 -8.26
N ARG A 80 11.56 -16.53 -7.52
CA ARG A 80 12.59 -17.43 -6.99
C ARG A 80 13.13 -18.34 -8.08
#